data_AF-A0A809T2G9-F1
#
_entry.id   AF-A0A809T2G9-F1
#
_cell.length_a   1.000
_cell.length_b   1.000
_cell.length_c   1.000
_cell.angle_alpha   90.00
_cell.angle_beta   90.00
_cell.angle_gamma   90.00
#
_symmetry.space_group_name_H-M   'P 1'
#
loop_
_entity.id
_entity.type
_entity.pdbx_description
1 polymer ?
#
loop_
_entity_poly.entity_id
_entity_poly.type
_entity_poly.pdbx_seq_one_letter_code
_entity_poly.pdbx_strand_id
1 'polypeptide(L)'
;MPFEVIFSQKDARIQLNISRSDAVENTWLFERLSERKTHIESQFGGMLNWRLLPERKSCQVVCAKAFDGGNKELWPDIISWMIDGMTRLEKAIRPSLQELAVELKKSGLITEGGDE
;
A
#
# COMPACT_ATOMS: atom_id res chain seq x y z
N MET A 1 7.17 -2.74 -5.98
CA MET A 1 5.98 -2.40 -5.16
C MET A 1 6.43 -1.51 -4.03
N PRO A 2 6.50 -0.19 -4.26
CA PRO A 2 7.00 0.74 -3.26
C PRO A 2 5.94 1.00 -2.18
N PHE A 3 6.43 1.26 -0.97
CA PHE A 3 5.66 2.01 0.01
C PHE A 3 5.93 3.50 -0.20
N GLU A 4 4.87 4.30 -0.23
CA GLU A 4 4.93 5.70 -0.59
C GLU A 4 4.33 6.54 0.53
N VAL A 5 4.96 7.69 0.78
CA VAL A 5 4.45 8.73 1.68
C VAL A 5 4.18 9.97 0.83
N ILE A 6 2.96 10.51 0.93
CA ILE A 6 2.51 11.64 0.13
C ILE A 6 2.03 12.72 1.09
N PHE A 7 2.64 13.90 1.01
CA PHE A 7 2.21 15.10 1.72
C PHE A 7 1.59 16.07 0.72
N SER A 8 0.29 16.35 0.83
CA SER A 8 -0.46 17.23 -0.07
C SER A 8 -1.07 18.40 0.71
N GLN A 9 -1.59 19.40 -0.01
CA GLN A 9 -2.19 20.60 0.62
C GLN A 9 -3.43 20.31 1.48
N LYS A 10 -4.15 19.20 1.22
CA LYS A 10 -5.42 18.87 1.89
C LYS A 10 -5.37 17.56 2.68
N ASP A 11 -4.37 16.72 2.41
CA ASP A 11 -4.23 15.41 3.04
C ASP A 11 -2.79 14.93 3.04
N ALA A 12 -2.48 14.07 4.01
CA ALA A 12 -1.30 13.23 4.01
C ALA A 12 -1.75 11.79 3.80
N ARG A 13 -0.95 11.03 3.05
CA ARG A 13 -1.22 9.62 2.74
C ARG A 13 0.03 8.79 2.96
N ILE A 14 -0.18 7.61 3.50
CA ILE A 14 0.76 6.51 3.49
C ILE A 14 0.12 5.38 2.68
N GLN A 15 0.86 4.75 1.79
CA GLN A 15 0.29 3.72 0.93
C GLN A 15 1.29 2.66 0.50
N LEU A 16 0.79 1.45 0.29
CA LEU A 16 1.43 0.47 -0.58
C LEU A 16 0.89 0.65 -2.00
N ASN A 17 1.78 0.74 -2.98
CA ASN A 17 1.43 0.76 -4.40
C ASN A 17 1.88 -0.55 -5.08
N ILE A 18 0.90 -1.32 -5.57
CA ILE A 18 1.09 -2.59 -6.29
C ILE A 18 0.98 -2.27 -7.79
N SER A 19 2.12 -2.07 -8.42
CA SER A 19 2.22 -1.64 -9.83
C SER A 19 3.35 -2.37 -10.56
N ARG A 20 3.26 -3.70 -10.63
CA ARG A 20 4.12 -4.55 -11.48
C ARG A 20 3.74 -4.36 -12.95
N SER A 21 4.56 -4.87 -13.88
CA SER A 21 4.34 -4.75 -15.33
C SER A 21 3.03 -5.41 -15.81
N ASP A 22 2.63 -6.52 -15.20
CA ASP A 22 1.39 -7.24 -15.52
C ASP A 22 0.22 -6.85 -14.61
N ALA A 23 -0.88 -6.42 -15.23
CA ALA A 23 -2.12 -6.06 -14.54
C ALA A 23 -2.82 -7.27 -13.88
N VAL A 24 -2.66 -8.46 -14.46
CA VAL A 24 -3.20 -9.72 -13.93
C VAL A 24 -2.47 -10.07 -12.64
N GLU A 25 -1.14 -9.98 -12.61
CA GLU A 25 -0.35 -10.18 -11.39
C GLU A 25 -0.74 -9.17 -10.28
N ASN A 26 -0.93 -7.89 -10.65
CA ASN A 26 -1.32 -6.86 -9.68
C ASN A 26 -2.69 -7.13 -9.07
N THR A 27 -3.67 -7.50 -9.91
CA THR A 27 -5.02 -7.84 -9.47
C THR A 27 -5.00 -9.07 -8.57
N TRP A 28 -4.30 -10.12 -8.99
CA TRP A 28 -4.17 -11.36 -8.22
C TRP A 28 -3.55 -11.12 -6.83
N LEU A 29 -2.46 -10.35 -6.77
CA LEU A 29 -1.81 -9.99 -5.50
C LEU A 29 -2.76 -9.19 -4.60
N PHE A 30 -3.47 -8.22 -5.18
CA PHE A 30 -4.39 -7.38 -4.43
C PHE A 30 -5.59 -8.16 -3.89
N GLU A 31 -6.18 -9.05 -4.67
CA GLU A 31 -7.29 -9.92 -4.23
C GLU A 31 -6.83 -10.82 -3.07
N ARG A 32 -5.70 -11.51 -3.22
CA ARG A 32 -5.13 -12.36 -2.17
C ARG A 32 -4.76 -11.59 -0.91
N LEU A 33 -4.25 -10.38 -1.06
CA LEU A 33 -3.96 -9.51 0.08
C LEU A 33 -5.26 -9.03 0.75
N SER A 34 -6.30 -8.76 -0.03
CA SER A 34 -7.62 -8.34 0.46
C SER A 34 -8.36 -9.44 1.21
N GLU A 35 -8.14 -10.72 0.89
CA GLU A 35 -8.62 -11.86 1.70
C GLU A 35 -8.08 -11.79 3.15
N ARG A 36 -6.92 -11.18 3.34
CA ARG A 36 -6.28 -10.97 4.65
C ARG A 36 -6.57 -9.60 5.26
N LYS A 37 -7.49 -8.82 4.67
CA LYS A 37 -7.79 -7.43 5.04
C LYS A 37 -8.04 -7.25 6.54
N THR A 38 -8.94 -8.05 7.13
CA THR A 38 -9.29 -7.93 8.56
C THR A 38 -8.08 -8.12 9.47
N HIS A 39 -7.21 -9.07 9.14
CA HIS A 39 -5.98 -9.31 9.89
C HIS A 39 -5.00 -8.14 9.74
N ILE A 40 -4.82 -7.64 8.52
CA ILE A 40 -3.93 -6.52 8.22
C ILE A 40 -4.41 -5.24 8.91
N GLU A 41 -5.70 -4.91 8.85
CA GLU A 41 -6.29 -3.73 9.50
C GLU A 41 -6.18 -3.83 11.03
N SER A 42 -6.32 -5.04 11.59
CA SER A 42 -6.10 -5.29 13.02
C SER A 42 -4.63 -5.07 13.43
N GLN A 43 -3.66 -5.56 12.65
CA GLN A 43 -2.23 -5.33 12.92
C GLN A 43 -1.82 -3.87 12.68
N PHE A 44 -2.41 -3.21 11.69
CA PHE A 44 -2.19 -1.80 11.41
C PHE A 44 -2.77 -0.88 12.49
N GLY A 45 -3.83 -1.33 13.19
CA GLY A 45 -4.51 -0.57 14.23
C GLY A 45 -5.52 0.45 13.68
N GLY A 46 -6.11 0.18 12.51
CA GLY A 46 -7.07 1.08 11.88
C GLY A 46 -7.59 0.58 10.54
N MET A 47 -8.54 1.32 9.97
CA MET A 47 -9.08 1.00 8.64
C MET A 47 -8.12 1.47 7.53
N LEU A 48 -8.03 0.68 6.47
CA LEU A 48 -7.29 0.99 5.26
C LEU A 48 -8.26 1.11 4.09
N ASN A 49 -7.91 1.98 3.14
CA ASN A 49 -8.65 2.17 1.91
C ASN A 49 -7.99 1.34 0.80
N TRP A 50 -8.68 0.29 0.38
CA TRP A 50 -8.23 -0.68 -0.62
C TRP A 50 -8.77 -0.26 -1.99
N ARG A 51 -7.89 0.03 -2.94
CA ARG A 51 -8.24 0.62 -4.24
C ARG A 51 -7.73 -0.24 -5.38
N LEU A 52 -8.64 -0.69 -6.22
CA LEU A 52 -8.32 -1.24 -7.53
C LEU A 52 -8.32 -0.09 -8.55
N LEU A 53 -7.21 0.11 -9.28
CA LEU A 53 -7.07 1.17 -10.27
C LEU A 53 -6.83 0.53 -11.66
N PRO A 54 -7.89 0.02 -12.32
CA PRO A 54 -7.75 -0.71 -13.58
C PRO A 54 -7.13 0.14 -14.70
N GLU A 55 -7.47 1.44 -14.75
CA GLU A 55 -6.91 2.39 -15.72
C GLU A 55 -5.39 2.54 -15.61
N ARG A 56 -4.83 2.35 -14.39
CA ARG A 56 -3.41 2.48 -14.10
C ARG A 56 -2.69 1.14 -14.01
N LYS A 57 -3.41 0.04 -14.27
CA LYS A 57 -2.93 -1.34 -14.03
C LYS A 57 -2.31 -1.49 -12.65
N SER A 58 -2.85 -0.81 -11.63
CA SER A 58 -2.29 -0.80 -10.29
C SER A 58 -3.34 -1.00 -9.21
N CYS A 59 -2.89 -1.38 -8.02
CA CYS A 59 -3.73 -1.49 -6.85
C CYS A 59 -3.04 -0.81 -5.67
N GLN A 60 -3.81 -0.26 -4.73
CA GLN A 60 -3.28 0.51 -3.62
C GLN A 60 -3.95 0.15 -2.31
N VAL A 61 -3.18 0.18 -1.22
CA VAL A 61 -3.69 0.11 0.15
C VAL A 61 -3.27 1.39 0.84
N VAL A 62 -4.24 2.25 1.16
CA VAL A 62 -4.01 3.65 1.53
C VAL A 62 -4.55 3.95 2.92
N CYS A 63 -3.78 4.63 3.75
CA CYS A 63 -4.29 5.37 4.91
C CYS A 63 -4.10 6.86 4.66
N ALA A 64 -5.15 7.65 4.88
CA ALA A 64 -5.17 9.08 4.61
C ALA A 64 -5.62 9.86 5.85
N LYS A 65 -5.01 11.02 6.07
CA LYS A 65 -5.41 11.98 7.11
C LYS A 65 -5.54 13.35 6.49
N ALA A 66 -6.75 13.92 6.56
CA ALA A 66 -6.99 15.29 6.12
C ALA A 66 -6.32 16.29 7.07
N PHE A 67 -5.70 17.32 6.52
CA PHE A 67 -5.11 18.43 7.26
C PHE A 67 -4.92 19.65 6.35
N ASP A 68 -4.70 20.83 6.93
CA ASP A 68 -4.31 22.01 6.16
C ASP A 68 -2.80 22.03 5.94
N GLY A 69 -2.37 21.69 4.72
CA GLY A 69 -0.96 21.70 4.31
C GLY A 69 -0.33 23.09 4.22
N GLY A 70 -1.15 24.14 4.14
CA GLY A 70 -0.70 25.53 4.24
C GLY A 70 -0.34 25.93 5.67
N ASN A 71 -0.96 25.29 6.67
CA ASN A 71 -0.68 25.55 8.07
C ASN A 71 0.56 24.76 8.55
N LYS A 72 1.71 25.44 8.58
CA LYS A 72 2.99 24.86 9.00
C LYS A 72 3.04 24.42 10.45
N GLU A 73 2.17 24.94 11.31
CA GLU A 73 2.09 24.53 12.72
C GLU A 73 1.65 23.06 12.86
N LEU A 74 0.89 22.55 11.88
CA LEU A 74 0.43 21.15 11.85
C LEU A 74 1.49 20.17 11.31
N TRP A 75 2.56 20.67 10.68
CA TRP A 75 3.52 19.81 9.99
C TRP A 75 4.22 18.80 10.92
N PRO A 76 4.71 19.17 12.12
CA PRO A 76 5.32 18.21 13.03
C PRO A 76 4.38 17.05 13.38
N ASP A 77 3.11 17.35 13.64
CA ASP A 77 2.10 16.35 14.00
C ASP A 77 1.79 15.42 12.83
N ILE A 78 1.70 15.96 11.61
CA ILE A 78 1.43 15.18 10.41
C ILE A 78 2.64 14.33 10.02
N ILE A 79 3.85 14.86 10.14
CA ILE A 79 5.09 14.10 9.92
C ILE A 79 5.20 12.94 10.92
N SER A 80 4.94 13.20 12.20
CA SER A 80 4.91 12.16 13.23
C SER A 80 3.88 11.06 12.91
N TRP A 81 2.65 11.46 12.53
CA TRP A 81 1.61 10.54 12.10
C TRP A 81 2.01 9.71 10.86
N MET A 82 2.69 10.32 9.87
CA MET A 82 3.16 9.61 8.69
C MET A 82 4.24 8.58 9.03
N ILE A 83 5.23 8.93 9.87
CA ILE A 83 6.32 8.01 10.27
C ILE A 83 5.75 6.79 11.01
N ASP A 84 4.93 7.04 12.02
CA ASP A 84 4.28 6.01 12.83
C ASP A 84 3.34 5.14 12.00
N GLY A 85 2.47 5.76 11.20
CA GLY A 85 1.56 5.06 10.31
C GLY A 85 2.29 4.21 9.27
N MET A 86 3.34 4.74 8.64
CA MET A 86 4.13 4.02 7.63
C MET A 86 4.82 2.79 8.23
N THR A 87 5.37 2.92 9.43
CA THR A 87 5.98 1.81 10.18
C THR A 87 4.96 0.70 10.46
N ARG A 88 3.75 1.05 10.89
CA ARG A 88 2.67 0.07 11.12
C ARG A 88 2.18 -0.57 9.83
N LEU A 89 2.01 0.22 8.77
CA LEU A 89 1.53 -0.25 7.47
C LEU A 89 2.48 -1.30 6.90
N GLU A 90 3.79 -1.00 6.92
CA GLU A 90 4.80 -1.93 6.47
C GLU A 90 4.81 -3.21 7.31
N LYS A 91 4.79 -3.10 8.64
CA LYS A 91 4.78 -4.26 9.55
C LYS A 91 3.54 -5.14 9.34
N ALA A 92 2.38 -4.55 9.09
CA ALA A 92 1.13 -5.27 8.88
C ALA A 92 1.07 -6.00 7.52
N ILE A 93 1.64 -5.40 6.46
CA ILE A 93 1.49 -5.90 5.09
C ILE A 93 2.68 -6.76 4.64
N ARG A 94 3.91 -6.40 5.02
CA ARG A 94 5.15 -7.01 4.49
C ARG A 94 5.19 -8.54 4.63
N PRO A 95 4.76 -9.17 5.75
CA PRO A 95 4.75 -10.63 5.86
C PRO A 95 3.84 -11.30 4.83
N SER A 96 2.59 -10.81 4.71
CA SER A 96 1.64 -11.33 3.73
C SER A 96 2.12 -11.13 2.29
N LEU A 97 2.73 -9.97 2.00
CA LEU A 97 3.25 -9.68 0.67
C LEU A 97 4.42 -10.60 0.28
N GLN A 98 5.30 -10.95 1.23
CA GLN A 98 6.41 -11.87 1.00
C GLN A 98 5.92 -13.28 0.70
N GLU A 99 4.94 -13.78 1.45
CA GLU A 99 4.32 -15.09 1.20
C GLU A 99 3.66 -15.13 -0.18
N LEU A 100 2.83 -14.13 -0.50
CA LEU A 100 2.13 -14.06 -1.78
C LEU A 100 3.09 -13.90 -2.97
N ALA A 101 4.21 -13.22 -2.80
CA ALA A 101 5.24 -13.13 -3.84
C ALA A 101 5.90 -14.49 -4.12
N VAL A 102 6.05 -15.35 -3.11
CA VAL A 102 6.55 -16.72 -3.30
C VAL A 102 5.49 -17.59 -3.97
N GLU A 103 4.22 -17.45 -3.59
CA GLU A 103 3.10 -18.18 -4.21
C GLU A 103 2.92 -17.81 -5.69
N LEU A 104 2.94 -16.51 -6.01
CA LEU A 104 2.84 -16.02 -7.39
C LEU A 104 3.96 -16.58 -8.27
N LYS A 105 5.17 -16.72 -7.70
CA LYS A 105 6.28 -17.34 -8.43
C LYS A 105 6.04 -18.82 -8.72
N LYS A 106 5.39 -19.54 -7.82
CA LYS A 106 5.08 -20.97 -7.96
C LYS A 106 3.88 -21.23 -8.87
N SER A 107 2.94 -20.29 -8.98
CA SER A 107 1.73 -20.46 -9.79
C SER A 107 1.96 -20.37 -11.30
N GLY A 108 3.19 -20.10 -11.75
CA GLY A 108 3.53 -19.98 -13.17
C GLY A 108 2.92 -18.75 -13.86
N LEU A 109 2.35 -17.82 -13.08
CA LEU A 109 1.85 -16.53 -13.57
C LEU A 109 2.98 -15.51 -13.83
N ILE A 110 4.25 -15.89 -13.61
CA ILE A 110 5.40 -15.03 -13.90
C ILE A 110 5.54 -14.89 -15.41
N THR A 111 5.39 -13.69 -15.93
CA THR A 111 6.10 -13.31 -17.15
C THR A 111 7.52 -12.90 -16.75
N GLU A 112 8.54 -13.67 -17.16
CA GLU A 112 9.92 -13.21 -17.05
C GLU A 112 10.04 -11.92 -17.87
N GLY A 113 10.17 -10.77 -17.20
CA GLY A 113 10.21 -9.49 -17.91
C GLY A 113 10.39 -8.27 -17.01
N GLY A 114 11.65 -7.89 -16.82
CA GLY A 114 12.04 -6.49 -16.59
C GLY A 114 12.76 -6.19 -15.27
N ASP A 115 13.90 -6.83 -15.02
CA ASP A 115 15.02 -6.08 -14.43
C ASP A 115 15.69 -5.34 -15.60
N GLU A 116 15.41 -4.03 -15.73
CA GLU A 116 16.27 -3.04 -16.39
C GLU A 116 16.45 -1.85 -15.45
#